data_AF-A0A3A0FB69-F1
#
_entry.id   AF-A0A3A0FB69-F1
#
_cell.length_a   1.000
_cell.length_b   1.000
_cell.length_c   1.000
_cell.angle_alpha   90.00
_cell.angle_beta   90.00
_cell.angle_gamma   90.00
#
_symmetry.space_group_name_H-M   'P 1'
#
loop_
_entity.id
_entity.type
_entity.pdbx_description
1 polymer ?
#
loop_
_entity_poly.entity_id
_entity_poly.type
_entity_poly.pdbx_seq_one_letter_code
_entity_poly.pdbx_strand_id
1 'polypeptide(L)'
;MEPVLVADDLAPGDRPAAARDWSDVRVHRVAQPADPDFALAYERLWRAFGAAGEMERREVIEARLGWDPARPVAGAALAYELLVLRRGGALAALRDHSAVVRLGADGRPLPGPVVVHLSHAWVEPPLRGSGLAAWLRALPLQAARR
;
A
#
# COMPACT_ATOMS: atom_id res chain seq x y z
N MET A 1 12.64 2.22 5.37
CA MET A 1 12.83 3.14 4.24
C MET A 1 11.48 3.52 3.70
N GLU A 2 11.25 4.80 3.45
CA GLU A 2 10.00 5.27 2.87
C GLU A 2 9.91 4.95 1.38
N PRO A 3 8.73 4.56 0.87
CA PRO A 3 8.54 4.34 -0.56
C PRO A 3 8.75 5.63 -1.34
N VAL A 4 9.49 5.53 -2.44
CA VAL A 4 9.72 6.63 -3.38
C VAL A 4 8.97 6.31 -4.67
N LEU A 5 8.34 7.31 -5.28
CA LEU A 5 7.76 7.13 -6.60
C LEU A 5 8.87 7.00 -7.64
N VAL A 6 8.85 5.90 -8.38
CA VAL A 6 9.67 5.72 -9.58
C VAL A 6 8.77 5.97 -10.79
N ALA A 7 9.16 6.87 -11.68
CA ALA A 7 8.32 7.26 -12.82
C ALA A 7 7.97 6.07 -13.73
N ASP A 8 8.89 5.12 -13.88
CA ASP A 8 8.70 3.90 -14.69
C ASP A 8 7.70 2.91 -14.07
N ASP A 9 7.36 3.06 -12.78
CA ASP A 9 6.34 2.25 -12.11
C ASP A 9 4.91 2.72 -12.44
N LEU A 10 4.77 3.89 -13.08
CA LEU A 10 3.46 4.39 -13.51
C LEU A 10 2.97 3.63 -14.73
N ALA A 11 1.70 3.25 -14.71
CA ALA A 11 1.03 2.72 -15.89
C ALA A 11 1.08 3.74 -17.05
N PRO A 12 0.99 3.30 -18.32
CA PRO A 12 1.08 4.21 -19.47
C PRO A 12 0.12 5.41 -19.40
N GLY A 13 -1.12 5.19 -18.95
CA GLY A 13 -2.12 6.26 -18.77
C GLY A 13 -1.87 7.18 -17.58
N ASP A 14 -1.00 6.78 -16.66
CA ASP A 14 -0.67 7.49 -15.42
C ASP A 14 0.59 8.35 -15.53
N ARG A 15 1.37 8.21 -16.62
CA ARG A 15 2.60 8.97 -16.87
C ARG A 15 2.45 10.49 -16.73
N PRO A 16 1.33 11.13 -17.11
CA PRO A 16 1.17 12.57 -16.87
C PRO A 16 1.25 12.97 -15.39
N ALA A 17 1.01 12.05 -14.45
CA ALA A 17 1.16 12.31 -13.02
C ALA A 17 2.62 12.51 -12.59
N ALA A 18 3.61 11.98 -13.33
CA ALA A 18 5.03 12.20 -13.04
C ALA A 18 5.49 13.63 -13.35
N ALA A 19 4.80 14.33 -14.26
CA ALA A 19 5.15 15.69 -14.66
C ALA A 19 4.56 16.78 -13.75
N ARG A 20 3.73 16.41 -12.77
CA ARG A 20 3.14 17.34 -11.80
C ARG A 20 4.08 17.59 -10.63
N ASP A 21 3.98 18.77 -10.03
CA ASP A 21 4.70 19.09 -8.80
C ASP A 21 4.04 18.38 -7.61
N TRP A 22 4.84 17.53 -6.96
CA TRP A 22 4.48 16.77 -5.76
C TRP A 22 5.53 16.94 -4.66
N SER A 23 6.34 18.00 -4.74
CA SER A 23 7.42 18.27 -3.79
C SER A 23 6.92 18.43 -2.34
N ASP A 24 5.65 18.79 -2.17
CA ASP A 24 4.94 18.92 -0.90
C ASP A 24 4.26 17.64 -0.41
N VAL A 25 4.31 16.56 -1.21
CA VAL A 25 3.80 15.24 -0.84
C VAL A 25 4.87 14.46 -0.07
N ARG A 26 4.44 13.85 1.03
CA ARG A 26 5.23 12.94 1.85
C ARG A 26 4.53 11.59 1.89
N VAL A 27 5.29 10.54 1.60
CA VAL A 27 4.82 9.16 1.66
C VAL A 27 5.34 8.57 2.96
N HIS A 28 4.45 7.95 3.72
CA HIS A 28 4.78 7.18 4.91
C HIS A 28 4.25 5.76 4.76
N ARG A 29 5.09 4.78 5.07
CA ARG A 29 4.71 3.37 5.12
C ARG A 29 4.47 2.94 6.56
N VAL A 30 3.24 2.49 6.80
CA VAL A 30 2.83 1.79 8.01
C VAL A 30 3.01 0.29 7.80
N ALA A 31 3.95 -0.31 8.53
CA ALA A 31 4.29 -1.74 8.45
C ALA A 31 4.09 -2.50 9.77
N GLN A 32 3.57 -1.84 10.81
CA GLN A 32 3.26 -2.47 12.08
C GLN A 32 2.07 -1.76 12.77
N PRO A 33 1.31 -2.45 13.65
CA PRO A 33 0.17 -1.83 14.34
C PRO A 33 0.54 -0.70 15.30
N ALA A 34 1.76 -0.70 15.85
CA ALA A 34 2.23 0.32 16.79
C ALA A 34 2.61 1.65 16.11
N ASP A 35 2.54 1.69 14.79
CA ASP A 35 2.78 2.91 14.02
C ASP A 35 1.73 3.99 14.37
N PRO A 36 2.14 5.24 14.66
CA PRO A 36 1.20 6.31 15.03
C PRO A 36 0.15 6.59 13.95
N ASP A 37 0.45 6.31 12.68
CA ASP A 37 -0.47 6.54 11.58
C ASP A 37 -1.47 5.41 11.35
N PHE A 38 -1.27 4.25 11.97
CA PHE A 38 -2.11 3.08 11.74
C PHE A 38 -3.58 3.36 12.07
N ALA A 39 -3.85 3.92 13.25
CA ALA A 39 -5.22 4.17 13.68
C ALA A 39 -5.96 5.12 12.73
N LEU A 40 -5.30 6.21 12.31
CA LEU A 40 -5.86 7.18 11.37
C LEU A 40 -6.14 6.53 10.02
N ALA A 41 -5.17 5.78 9.47
CA ALA A 41 -5.30 5.16 8.17
C ALA A 41 -6.40 4.10 8.15
N TYR A 42 -6.44 3.22 9.16
CA TYR A 42 -7.47 2.20 9.31
C TYR A 42 -8.86 2.84 9.42
N GLU A 43 -9.06 3.82 10.32
CA GLU A 43 -10.36 4.45 10.49
C GLU A 43 -10.87 5.11 9.20
N ARG A 44 -9.97 5.74 8.45
CA ARG A 44 -10.36 6.42 7.21
C ARG A 44 -10.79 5.43 6.14
N LEU A 45 -10.05 4.34 5.96
CA LEU A 45 -10.43 3.26 5.04
C LEU A 45 -11.72 2.57 5.53
N TRP A 46 -11.86 2.31 6.83
CA TRP A 46 -13.02 1.64 7.41
C TRP A 46 -14.30 2.45 7.18
N ARG A 47 -14.25 3.78 7.36
CA ARG A 47 -15.39 4.66 7.05
C ARG A 47 -15.78 4.62 5.57
N ALA A 48 -14.82 4.39 4.67
CA ALA A 48 -15.08 4.35 3.23
C ALA A 48 -15.61 2.99 2.74
N PHE A 49 -15.10 1.88 3.31
CA PHE A 49 -15.28 0.54 2.75
C PHE A 49 -15.94 -0.47 3.70
N GLY A 50 -15.96 -0.18 5.01
CA GLY A 50 -16.42 -1.12 6.04
C GLY A 50 -17.92 -1.42 5.98
N ALA A 51 -18.76 -0.40 5.73
CA ALA A 51 -20.22 -0.60 5.65
C ALA A 51 -20.66 -1.49 4.48
N ALA A 52 -19.86 -1.55 3.41
CA ALA A 52 -20.08 -2.42 2.26
C ALA A 52 -19.52 -3.83 2.45
N GLY A 53 -18.85 -4.11 3.59
CA GLY A 53 -18.15 -5.37 3.83
C GLY A 53 -16.89 -5.54 2.96
N GLU A 54 -16.38 -4.46 2.37
CA GLU A 54 -15.20 -4.49 1.48
C GLU A 54 -13.90 -4.47 2.29
N MET A 55 -13.93 -3.92 3.51
CA MET A 55 -12.77 -3.88 4.40
C MET A 55 -12.87 -4.87 5.55
N GLU A 56 -11.73 -5.48 5.87
CA GLU A 56 -11.58 -6.38 7.01
C GLU A 56 -11.58 -5.64 8.34
N ARG A 57 -12.00 -6.34 9.39
CA ARG A 57 -12.00 -5.82 10.76
C ARG A 57 -10.59 -5.50 11.25
N ARG A 58 -10.49 -4.58 12.21
CA ARG A 58 -9.23 -4.04 12.71
C ARG A 58 -8.25 -5.12 13.12
N GLU A 59 -8.71 -6.10 13.90
CA GLU A 59 -7.90 -7.20 14.41
C GLU A 59 -7.30 -8.06 13.27
N VAL A 60 -8.00 -8.17 12.14
CA VAL A 60 -7.48 -8.88 10.96
C VAL A 60 -6.39 -8.06 10.28
N ILE A 61 -6.59 -6.75 10.15
CA ILE A 61 -5.57 -5.85 9.59
C ILE A 61 -4.32 -5.81 10.47
N GLU A 62 -4.48 -5.75 11.79
CA GLU A 62 -3.37 -5.81 12.74
C GLU A 62 -2.60 -7.14 12.62
N ALA A 63 -3.31 -8.26 12.49
CA ALA A 63 -2.68 -9.57 12.25
C ALA A 63 -1.93 -9.63 10.91
N ARG A 64 -2.45 -9.01 9.84
CA ARG A 64 -1.78 -8.93 8.54
C ARG A 64 -0.53 -8.06 8.59
N LEU A 65 -0.57 -6.93 9.29
CA LEU A 65 0.62 -6.11 9.55
C LEU A 65 1.69 -6.88 10.33
N GLY A 66 1.30 -7.88 11.10
CA GLY A 66 2.22 -8.80 11.79
C GLY A 66 2.75 -9.96 10.94
N TRP A 67 2.40 -10.05 9.65
CA TRP A 67 2.95 -11.08 8.78
C TRP A 67 4.46 -10.95 8.67
N ASP A 68 5.14 -12.03 9.04
CA ASP A 68 6.58 -12.21 8.90
C ASP A 68 6.84 -13.00 7.60
N PRO A 69 7.50 -12.41 6.58
CA PRO A 69 7.84 -13.12 5.35
C PRO A 69 8.68 -14.39 5.58
N ALA A 70 9.40 -14.50 6.70
CA ALA A 70 10.13 -15.70 7.08
C ALA A 70 9.22 -16.83 7.63
N ARG A 71 7.93 -16.56 7.82
CA ARG A 71 6.90 -17.52 8.26
C ARG A 71 5.79 -17.61 7.20
N PRO A 72 6.01 -18.39 6.13
CA PRO A 72 5.10 -18.45 5.00
C PRO A 72 3.71 -18.99 5.38
N VAL A 73 2.69 -18.46 4.72
CA VAL A 73 1.30 -18.92 4.85
C VAL A 73 0.91 -19.57 3.54
N ALA A 74 0.46 -20.83 3.60
CA ALA A 74 0.01 -21.59 2.43
C ALA A 74 0.99 -21.57 1.23
N GLY A 75 2.30 -21.69 1.52
CA GLY A 75 3.35 -21.68 0.48
C GLY A 75 3.67 -20.28 -0.08
N ALA A 76 3.28 -19.21 0.60
CA ALA A 76 3.64 -17.84 0.20
C ALA A 76 4.24 -17.05 1.36
N ALA A 77 5.32 -16.32 1.10
CA ALA A 77 5.76 -15.24 1.97
C ALA A 77 4.90 -14.01 1.69
N LEU A 78 4.39 -13.40 2.76
CA LEU A 78 3.44 -12.29 2.70
C LEU A 78 3.99 -11.09 3.48
N ALA A 79 3.79 -9.90 2.93
CA ALA A 79 3.98 -8.65 3.64
C ALA A 79 2.78 -7.74 3.34
N TYR A 80 2.10 -7.25 4.39
CA TYR A 80 1.00 -6.30 4.27
C TYR A 80 1.47 -4.92 4.75
N GLU A 81 1.11 -3.89 4.01
CA GLU A 81 1.52 -2.51 4.31
C GLU A 81 0.36 -1.55 4.03
N LEU A 82 0.27 -0.48 4.82
CA LEU A 82 -0.52 0.70 4.46
C LEU A 82 0.43 1.83 4.02
N LEU A 83 -0.01 2.59 3.04
CA LEU A 83 0.64 3.82 2.60
C LEU A 83 -0.21 5.01 3.00
N VAL A 84 0.43 5.97 3.66
CA VAL A 84 -0.15 7.25 4.06
C VAL A 84 0.55 8.36 3.31
N LEU A 85 -0.19 9.04 2.43
CA LEU A 85 0.30 10.20 1.71
C LEU A 85 -0.23 11.45 2.40
N ARG A 86 0.67 12.35 2.76
CA ARG A 86 0.35 13.69 3.28
C ARG A 86 0.76 14.75 2.29
N ARG A 87 -0.02 15.82 2.20
CA ARG A 87 0.28 17.02 1.42
C ARG A 87 0.17 18.24 2.33
N GLY A 88 1.27 18.99 2.47
CA GLY A 88 1.31 20.12 3.41
C GLY A 88 0.99 19.71 4.87
N GLY A 89 1.34 18.48 5.26
CA GLY A 89 1.07 17.91 6.58
C GLY A 89 -0.34 17.32 6.78
N ALA A 90 -1.30 17.63 5.91
CA ALA A 90 -2.63 17.05 5.96
C ALA A 90 -2.68 15.70 5.24
N LEU A 91 -3.57 14.80 5.69
CA LEU A 91 -3.83 13.54 4.98
C LEU A 91 -4.34 13.84 3.57
N ALA A 92 -3.75 13.19 2.57
CA ALA A 92 -4.08 13.40 1.16
C ALA A 92 -4.62 12.13 0.50
N ALA A 93 -3.99 10.99 0.77
CA ALA A 93 -4.39 9.71 0.19
C ALA A 93 -3.91 8.53 1.05
N LEU A 94 -4.58 7.39 0.91
CA LEU A 94 -4.32 6.14 1.61
C LEU A 94 -4.43 4.96 0.66
N ARG A 95 -3.65 3.91 0.92
CA ARG A 95 -3.90 2.59 0.34
C ARG A 95 -3.36 1.49 1.23
N ASP A 96 -4.05 0.35 1.24
CA ASP A 96 -3.46 -0.91 1.70
C ASP A 96 -3.18 -1.88 0.55
N HIS A 97 -2.18 -2.73 0.76
CA HIS A 97 -1.74 -3.71 -0.22
C HIS A 97 -0.99 -4.87 0.44
N SER A 98 -0.78 -5.94 -0.33
CA SER A 98 0.08 -7.05 0.07
C SER A 98 1.08 -7.41 -1.01
N ALA A 99 2.35 -7.55 -0.66
CA ALA A 99 3.34 -8.23 -1.50
C ALA A 99 3.28 -9.73 -1.22
N VAL A 100 3.31 -10.53 -2.28
CA VAL A 100 3.14 -11.98 -2.25
C VAL A 100 4.24 -12.63 -3.08
N VAL A 101 5.07 -13.44 -2.41
CA VAL A 101 6.11 -14.25 -3.05
C VAL A 101 5.73 -15.72 -2.90
N ARG A 102 5.57 -16.43 -4.01
CA ARG A 102 5.29 -17.87 -4.00
C ARG A 102 6.57 -18.65 -3.69
N LEU A 103 6.47 -19.63 -2.82
CA LEU A 103 7.57 -20.47 -2.39
C LEU A 103 7.37 -21.92 -2.81
N GLY A 104 8.48 -22.61 -3.10
CA GLY A 104 8.52 -24.04 -3.30
C GLY A 104 8.46 -24.80 -1.97
N ALA A 105 8.39 -26.14 -2.06
CA ALA A 105 8.39 -27.01 -0.89
C ALA A 105 9.66 -26.90 -0.04
N ASP A 106 10.77 -26.44 -0.63
CA ASP A 106 12.04 -26.16 0.02
C ASP A 106 12.11 -24.76 0.67
N GLY A 107 11.00 -24.01 0.66
CA GLY A 107 10.89 -22.65 1.19
C GLY A 107 11.54 -21.58 0.32
N ARG A 108 12.03 -21.91 -0.88
CA ARG A 108 12.68 -20.95 -1.77
C ARG A 108 11.68 -20.28 -2.71
N PRO A 109 11.89 -19.02 -3.13
CA PRO A 109 11.06 -18.38 -4.13
C PRO A 109 10.98 -19.18 -5.43
N LEU A 110 9.76 -19.43 -5.90
CA LEU A 110 9.55 -20.02 -7.22
C LEU A 110 9.87 -19.01 -8.32
N PRO A 111 10.36 -19.45 -9.49
CA PRO A 111 10.48 -18.58 -10.65
C PRO A 111 9.14 -17.92 -11.00
N GLY A 112 9.17 -16.60 -11.21
CA GLY A 112 7.99 -15.82 -11.59
C GLY A 112 7.94 -14.45 -10.93
N PRO A 113 6.86 -13.68 -11.19
CA PRO A 113 6.71 -12.36 -10.63
C PRO A 113 6.36 -12.42 -9.14
N VAL A 114 6.84 -11.42 -8.39
CA VAL A 114 6.22 -11.04 -7.11
C VAL A 114 4.89 -10.36 -7.43
N VAL A 115 3.82 -10.78 -6.76
CA VAL A 115 2.50 -10.19 -6.95
C VAL A 115 2.27 -9.15 -5.87
N VAL A 116 1.88 -7.94 -6.27
CA VAL A 116 1.40 -6.91 -5.34
C VAL A 116 -0.11 -6.81 -5.48
N HIS A 117 -0.83 -7.34 -4.50
CA HIS A 117 -2.28 -7.26 -4.43
C HIS A 117 -2.70 -5.89 -3.89
N LEU A 118 -3.35 -5.10 -4.74
CA LEU A 118 -3.84 -3.78 -4.42
C LEU A 118 -5.26 -3.89 -3.84
N SER A 119 -5.42 -3.65 -2.54
CA SER A 119 -6.73 -3.70 -1.88
C SER A 119 -7.47 -2.37 -2.05
N HIS A 120 -7.48 -1.50 -1.04
CA HIS A 120 -8.27 -0.27 -1.04
C HIS A 120 -7.43 0.94 -1.41
N ALA A 121 -8.00 1.90 -2.15
CA ALA A 121 -7.42 3.23 -2.31
C ALA A 121 -8.43 4.28 -1.89
N TRP A 122 -7.95 5.27 -1.15
CA TRP A 122 -8.70 6.46 -0.85
C TRP A 122 -7.89 7.70 -1.21
N VAL A 123 -8.52 8.65 -1.90
CA VAL A 123 -7.98 10.00 -2.09
C VAL A 123 -8.99 10.95 -1.48
N GLU A 124 -8.49 11.89 -0.66
CA GLU A 124 -9.32 12.90 -0.03
C GLU A 124 -10.15 13.64 -1.09
N PRO A 125 -11.47 13.88 -0.86
CA PRO A 125 -12.36 14.41 -1.89
C PRO A 125 -11.85 15.66 -2.62
N PRO A 126 -11.26 16.68 -1.94
CA PRO A 126 -10.72 17.86 -2.61
C PRO A 126 -9.52 17.59 -3.53
N LEU A 127 -8.86 16.44 -3.37
CA LEU A 127 -7.67 16.06 -4.13
C LEU A 127 -7.97 15.01 -5.20
N ARG A 128 -9.23 14.65 -5.42
CA ARG A 128 -9.60 13.73 -6.52
C ARG A 128 -9.36 14.40 -7.87
N GLY A 129 -8.95 13.62 -8.88
CA GLY A 129 -8.51 14.17 -10.18
C GLY A 129 -7.12 14.84 -10.18
N SER A 130 -6.47 14.94 -9.02
CA SER A 130 -5.11 15.50 -8.91
C SER A 130 -4.01 14.58 -9.46
N GLY A 131 -4.28 13.30 -9.69
CA GLY A 131 -3.26 12.31 -10.08
C GLY A 131 -2.69 11.49 -8.93
N LEU A 132 -3.03 11.79 -7.66
CA LEU A 132 -2.60 10.96 -6.52
C LEU A 132 -3.04 9.49 -6.61
N ALA A 133 -4.16 9.19 -7.28
CA ALA A 133 -4.59 7.82 -7.50
C ALA A 133 -3.57 7.00 -8.34
N ALA A 134 -2.82 7.65 -9.23
CA ALA A 134 -1.74 7.02 -9.98
C ALA A 134 -0.58 6.62 -9.06
N TRP A 135 -0.22 7.51 -8.13
CA TRP A 135 0.80 7.23 -7.12
C TRP A 135 0.41 6.02 -6.26
N LEU A 136 -0.86 5.94 -5.85
CA LEU A 136 -1.36 4.79 -5.08
C LEU A 136 -1.27 3.46 -5.87
N ARG A 137 -1.24 3.47 -7.21
CA ARG A 137 -1.02 2.24 -7.98
C ARG A 137 0.46 1.87 -8.09
N ALA A 138 1.34 2.86 -8.21
CA ALA A 138 2.76 2.66 -8.45
C ALA A 138 3.56 2.40 -7.17
N LEU A 139 3.34 3.19 -6.10
CA LEU A 139 4.11 3.11 -4.85
C LEU A 139 4.14 1.70 -4.22
N PRO A 140 3.04 0.92 -4.21
CA PRO A 140 3.05 -0.46 -3.71
C PRO A 140 4.09 -1.39 -4.36
N LEU A 141 4.55 -1.10 -5.60
CA LEU A 141 5.58 -1.91 -6.27
C LEU A 141 6.92 -1.89 -5.52
N GLN A 142 7.18 -0.88 -4.69
CA GLN A 142 8.37 -0.84 -3.83
C GLN A 142 8.37 -1.98 -2.79
N ALA A 143 7.20 -2.49 -2.38
CA ALA A 143 7.13 -3.62 -1.47
C ALA A 143 7.67 -4.91 -2.11
N ALA A 144 7.55 -5.06 -3.43
CA ALA A 144 8.07 -6.22 -4.16
C ALA A 144 9.59 -6.20 -4.40
N ARG A 145 10.27 -5.09 -4.08
CA ARG A 145 11.71 -4.89 -4.31
C ARG A 145 12.55 -5.03 -3.04
N ARG A 146 11.91 -5.26 -1.90
CA ARG A 146 12.55 -5.39 -0.58
C ARG A 146 12.57 -6.84 -0.15
#